data_AF-A0A6G4WV93-F1
#
_entry.id   AF-A0A6G4WV93-F1
#
_cell.length_a   1.000
_cell.length_b   1.000
_cell.length_c   1.000
_cell.angle_alpha   90.00
_cell.angle_beta   90.00
_cell.angle_gamma   90.00
#
_symmetry.space_group_name_H-M   'P 1'
#
loop_
_entity.id
_entity.type
_entity.pdbx_description
1 polymer ?
#
loop_
_entity_poly.entity_id
_entity_poly.type
_entity_poly.pdbx_seq_one_letter_code
_entity_poly.pdbx_strand_id
1 'polypeptide(L)' 'MKIAFLINNAYGIGGTIRATANLSRALAGRHEVEVVSVHRVADEPELAFDGR' A
#
# COMPACT_ATOMS: atom_id res chain seq x y z
N MET A 1 13.18 -11.20 -2.37
CA MET A 1 13.66 -9.94 -1.75
C MET A 1 12.45 -9.24 -1.16
N LYS A 2 12.61 -8.59 0.00
CA LYS A 2 11.57 -7.79 0.64
C LYS A 2 11.59 -6.35 0.12
N ILE A 3 10.42 -5.79 -0.18
CA ILE A 3 10.24 -4.41 -0.64
C ILE A 3 9.22 -3.74 0.28
N ALA A 4 9.59 -2.61 0.89
CA ALA A 4 8.70 -1.83 1.76
C ALA A 4 8.37 -0.48 1.14
N PHE A 5 7.09 -0.19 0.96
CA PHE A 5 6.59 1.14 0.64
C PHE A 5 6.23 1.87 1.93
N LEU A 6 6.91 2.99 2.21
CA LEU A 6 6.50 3.90 3.27
C LEU A 6 5.78 5.10 2.64
N ILE A 7 4.51 5.30 2.99
CA ILE A 7 3.71 6.42 2.51
C ILE A 7 3.11 7.22 3.67
N ASN A 8 3.02 8.55 3.47
CA ASN A 8 2.54 9.44 4.53
C ASN A 8 1.11 9.13 5.00
N ASN A 9 0.22 8.75 4.08
CA ASN A 9 -1.17 8.38 4.38
C ASN A 9 -1.67 7.37 3.33
N ALA A 10 -2.16 6.21 3.78
CA ALA A 10 -2.70 5.13 2.94
C ALA A 10 -4.24 5.09 2.90
N TYR A 11 -4.93 5.95 3.66
CA TYR A 11 -6.37 5.85 3.92
C TYR A 11 -7.26 6.69 2.98
N GLY A 12 -6.68 7.34 1.97
CA GLY A 12 -7.44 8.11 0.99
C GLY A 12 -7.41 7.49 -0.41
N ILE A 13 -8.05 8.18 -1.35
CA ILE A 13 -8.11 7.78 -2.76
C ILE A 13 -7.22 8.64 -3.67
N GLY A 14 -6.13 9.21 -3.14
CA GLY A 14 -5.21 10.05 -3.92
C GLY A 14 -4.46 9.27 -5.00
N GLY A 15 -3.94 9.98 -6.02
CA GLY A 15 -3.17 9.39 -7.11
C GLY A 15 -1.97 8.56 -6.63
N THR A 16 -1.23 9.07 -5.65
CA THR A 16 -0.11 8.36 -5.01
C THR A 16 -0.55 7.04 -4.37
N ILE A 17 -1.66 7.04 -3.63
CA ILE A 17 -2.16 5.85 -2.92
C ILE A 17 -2.57 4.79 -3.95
N ARG A 18 -3.29 5.18 -5.00
CA ARG A 18 -3.63 4.29 -6.12
C ARG A 18 -2.41 3.71 -6.81
N ALA A 19 -1.39 4.53 -7.09
CA ALA A 19 -0.17 4.08 -7.73
C ALA A 19 0.59 3.09 -6.84
N THR A 20 0.70 3.36 -5.53
CA THR A 20 1.32 2.46 -4.55
C THR A 20 0.56 1.14 -4.45
N ALA A 21 -0.77 1.14 -4.37
CA ALA A 21 -1.59 -0.08 -4.33
C ALA A 21 -1.40 -0.93 -5.60
N ASN A 22 -1.41 -0.31 -6.78
CA ASN A 22 -1.21 -1.01 -8.04
C ASN A 22 0.20 -1.60 -8.17
N LEU A 23 1.23 -0.83 -7.82
CA LEU A 23 2.62 -1.26 -7.93
C LEU A 23 2.95 -2.33 -6.90
N SER A 24 2.50 -2.17 -5.65
CA SER A 24 2.70 -3.19 -4.60
C SER A 24 2.10 -4.54 -5.02
N ARG A 25 0.86 -4.54 -5.54
CA ARG A 25 0.23 -5.76 -6.08
C ARG A 25 1.02 -6.39 -7.23
N ALA A 26 1.54 -5.58 -8.16
CA ALA A 26 2.32 -6.09 -9.28
C ALA A 26 3.65 -6.72 -8.81
N LEU A 27 4.30 -6.13 -7.81
CA LEU A 27 5.55 -6.63 -7.25
C LEU A 27 5.34 -7.87 -6.34
N ALA A 28 4.19 -7.98 -5.68
CA ALA A 28 3.85 -9.11 -4.81
C ALA A 28 3.86 -10.46 -5.54
N GLY A 29 3.69 -10.47 -6.87
CA GLY A 29 3.80 -11.69 -7.67
C GLY A 29 5.20 -12.34 -7.67
N ARG A 30 6.24 -11.62 -7.23
CA ARG A 30 7.64 -12.11 -7.22
C ARG A 30 8.44 -11.71 -5.97
N HIS A 31 7.89 -10.84 -5.13
CA HIS A 31 8.58 -10.24 -3.99
C HIS A 31 7.66 -10.27 -2.77
N GLU A 32 8.26 -10.30 -1.58
CA GLU A 32 7.52 -9.99 -0.36
C GLU A 32 7.35 -8.47 -0.31
N VAL A 33 6.11 -7.99 -0.27
CA VAL A 33 5.81 -6.56 -0.35
C VAL A 33 5.03 -6.12 0.87
N GLU A 34 5.50 -5.07 1.52
CA GLU A 34 4.84 -4.45 2.67
C GLU A 34 4.50 -3.00 2.32
N VAL A 35 3.27 -2.56 2.62
CA VAL A 35 2.88 -1.16 2.50
C VAL A 35 2.59 -0.63 3.90
N VAL A 36 3.38 0.36 4.32
CA VAL A 36 3.32 0.98 5.64
C VAL A 36 2.82 2.40 5.50
N SER A 37 1.83 2.77 6.32
CA SER A 37 1.39 4.15 6.45
C SER A 37 1.96 4.79 7.71
N VAL A 38 2.41 6.04 7.61
CA VAL A 38 2.84 6.83 8.78
C VAL A 38 1.65 7.17 9.68
N HIS A 39 0.48 7.45 9.09
CA HIS A 39 -0.72 7.82 9.82
C HIS A 39 -1.85 6.83 9.61
N ARG A 40 -2.45 6.37 10.72
CA ARG A 40 -3.74 5.65 10.71
C ARG A 40 -4.86 6.60 11.07
N VAL A 41 -5.60 7.06 10.05
CA VAL A 41 -6.70 8.02 10.21
C VAL A 41 -8.09 7.38 10.12
N ALA A 42 -8.17 6.10 9.75
CA ALA A 42 -9.39 5.30 9.76
C ALA A 42 -9.07 3.85 10.13
N ASP A 43 -10.11 3.05 10.39
CA ASP A 43 -9.92 1.64 10.75
C ASP A 43 -9.37 0.83 9.58
N GLU A 44 -9.92 1.08 8.38
CA GLU A 44 -9.56 0.41 7.13
C GLU A 44 -9.22 1.43 6.03
N PRO A 45 -8.28 1.12 5.11
CA PRO A 45 -8.01 1.96 3.95
C PRO A 45 -9.17 1.88 2.93
N GLU A 46 -9.48 3.00 2.28
CA GLU A 46 -10.51 3.03 1.23
C GLU A 46 -10.14 2.21 -0.02
N LEU A 47 -8.84 2.09 -0.31
CA LEU A 47 -8.35 1.25 -1.39
C LEU A 47 -7.88 -0.07 -0.81
N ALA A 48 -8.35 -1.17 -1.41
CA ALA A 48 -7.91 -2.50 -1.04
C ALA A 48 -6.41 -2.68 -1.38
N PHE A 49 -5.64 -3.02 -0.35
CA PHE A 49 -4.31 -3.58 -0.52
C PHE A 49 -4.41 -5.12 -0.52
N ASP A 50 -3.50 -5.79 -1.23
CA ASP A 50 -3.44 -7.25 -1.19
C ASP A 50 -3.02 -7.68 0.22
N GLY A 51 -3.82 -8.53 0.86
CA GLY A 51 -3.62 -9.01 2.23
C GLY A 51 -2.89 -10.34 2.33
N ARG A 52 -2.34 -10.84 1.21
CA ARG A 52 -1.48 -12.02 1.17
C ARG A 52 -0.14 -11.80 1.85
#